data_AF-A0A5N6DEG1-F1
#
_entry.id   AF-A0A5N6DEG1-F1
#
_cell.length_a   1.000
_cell.length_b   1.000
_cell.length_c   1.000
_cell.angle_alpha   90.00
_cell.angle_beta   90.00
_cell.angle_gamma   90.00
#
_symmetry.space_group_name_H-M   'P 1'
#
loop_
_entity.id
_entity.type
_entity.pdbx_description
1 polymer ?
#
loop_
_entity_poly.entity_id
_entity_poly.type
_entity_poly.pdbx_seq_one_letter_code
_entity_poly.pdbx_strand_id
1 'polypeptide(L)'
;MAAFVRVSGPPNGNFLIGYPGISATMPRIEGKVEIRPSVGITAPVNISLVTIYLQRRETIHPSADSVTKKHLAPPRKETTDLVGKEMLLFRCPAGREYEEVISMDLPFVLFIPFGRGGQDASRRVPPASLQLPSRTAETYYEIVVTVQQGHSDQRKHMFPVPIARYDTLSTFGMYNRPEAAERVTDHLVTLGISLPRWSYGPLDPVSVYVKLSPNPDWMSKARKVTISKITIGIDEEIIYNHQGDEPQRKVKTLTKRTEHIGMKLPPSGFLTNLGLVFPAKDMRDAEGILPRGKPAFPMYAVSGFTTTASLYKIEYYLTVKAHLTSARDIVIRQPIVVCPLDHAGCKEEMEAIEQAARDAVHVNPDNPMLPLPSIIRPSDPNALRHLGVAIVGNQKKPLID
;
A
#
# COMPACT_ATOMS: atom_id res chain seq x y z
N MET A 1 26.89 3.41 27.58
CA MET A 1 27.30 2.83 26.28
C MET A 1 26.04 2.54 25.48
N ALA A 2 26.08 2.69 24.14
CA ALA A 2 24.89 2.57 23.32
C ALA A 2 24.36 1.13 23.28
N ALA A 3 23.04 0.97 23.20
CA ALA A 3 22.41 -0.31 22.90
C ALA A 3 22.57 -0.64 21.40
N PHE A 4 22.88 -1.89 21.07
CA PHE A 4 22.58 -2.44 19.76
C PHE A 4 21.14 -2.95 19.78
N VAL A 5 20.32 -2.46 18.84
CA VAL A 5 18.89 -2.77 18.78
C VAL A 5 18.60 -3.40 17.42
N ARG A 6 17.88 -4.52 17.45
CA ARG A 6 17.39 -5.20 16.26
C ARG A 6 15.92 -5.56 16.46
N VAL A 7 15.18 -5.62 15.36
CA VAL A 7 13.84 -6.18 15.30
C VAL A 7 13.91 -7.48 14.49
N SER A 8 13.33 -8.56 15.02
CA SER A 8 13.30 -9.88 14.38
C SER A 8 11.89 -10.47 14.42
N GLY A 9 11.47 -11.11 13.33
CA GLY A 9 10.19 -11.79 13.22
C GLY A 9 10.23 -13.17 13.86
N PRO A 10 9.09 -13.87 13.91
CA PRO A 10 9.05 -15.27 14.33
C PRO A 10 9.94 -16.15 13.44
N PRO A 11 10.56 -17.22 13.98
CA PRO A 11 11.36 -18.15 13.19
C PRO A 11 10.56 -18.72 12.02
N ASN A 12 11.13 -18.68 10.80
CA ASN A 12 10.51 -19.14 9.57
C ASN A 12 9.14 -18.49 9.24
N GLY A 13 8.83 -17.34 9.84
CA GLY A 13 7.57 -16.62 9.63
C GLY A 13 7.79 -15.21 9.07
N ASN A 14 6.71 -14.67 8.51
CA ASN A 14 6.67 -13.27 8.09
C ASN A 14 6.47 -12.36 9.31
N PHE A 15 7.08 -11.17 9.27
CA PHE A 15 6.80 -10.10 10.25
C PHE A 15 5.34 -9.65 10.21
N LEU A 16 4.82 -9.49 8.99
CA LEU A 16 3.45 -9.09 8.73
C LEU A 16 2.58 -10.35 8.65
N ILE A 17 1.61 -10.45 9.55
CA ILE A 17 0.64 -11.54 9.63
C ILE A 17 -0.74 -11.01 9.26
N GLY A 18 -1.48 -11.79 8.48
CA GLY A 18 -2.76 -11.38 7.90
C GLY A 18 -2.58 -10.47 6.68
N TYR A 19 -3.70 -9.97 6.17
CA TYR A 19 -3.78 -9.26 4.90
C TYR A 19 -4.33 -7.84 5.10
N PRO A 20 -3.47 -6.80 5.14
CA PRO A 20 -3.92 -5.42 5.32
C PRO A 20 -4.99 -5.02 4.29
N GLY A 21 -6.06 -4.40 4.78
CA GLY A 21 -7.27 -4.12 4.01
C GLY A 21 -8.39 -5.15 4.20
N ILE A 22 -8.09 -6.36 4.68
CA ILE A 22 -9.08 -7.42 4.92
C ILE A 22 -9.24 -7.61 6.42
N SER A 23 -10.30 -7.02 6.98
CA SER A 23 -10.55 -7.00 8.44
C SER A 23 -10.63 -8.38 9.07
N ALA A 24 -11.16 -9.38 8.35
CA ALA A 24 -11.32 -10.73 8.85
C ALA A 24 -9.99 -11.41 9.20
N THR A 25 -8.86 -10.94 8.66
CA THR A 25 -7.53 -11.54 8.87
C THR A 25 -6.77 -10.93 10.05
N MET A 26 -7.35 -9.93 10.74
CA MET A 26 -6.71 -9.15 11.80
C MET A 26 -5.23 -8.82 11.52
N PRO A 27 -4.94 -7.98 10.50
CA PRO A 27 -3.59 -7.70 10.06
C PRO A 27 -2.76 -7.09 11.19
N ARG A 28 -1.54 -7.59 11.38
CA ARG A 28 -0.66 -7.18 12.49
C ARG A 28 0.79 -7.52 12.19
N ILE A 29 1.69 -6.87 12.91
CA ILE A 29 3.12 -7.15 12.87
C ILE A 29 3.50 -7.83 14.19
N GLU A 30 4.07 -9.03 14.09
CA GLU A 30 4.55 -9.78 15.25
C GLU A 30 6.06 -9.97 15.18
N GLY A 31 6.70 -9.93 16.35
CA GLY A 31 8.13 -10.15 16.45
C GLY A 31 8.65 -9.89 17.84
N LYS A 32 9.96 -9.66 17.92
CA LYS A 32 10.65 -9.26 19.15
C LYS A 32 11.67 -8.16 18.88
N VAL A 33 11.83 -7.28 19.86
CA VAL A 33 12.93 -6.32 19.95
C VAL A 33 14.08 -7.00 20.69
N GLU A 34 15.22 -7.13 20.03
CA GLU A 34 16.45 -7.67 20.61
C GLU A 34 17.37 -6.50 20.95
N ILE A 35 17.74 -6.39 22.22
CA ILE A 35 18.70 -5.41 22.74
C ILE A 35 19.94 -6.15 23.21
N ARG A 36 21.10 -5.73 22.71
CA ARG A 36 22.43 -6.27 23.02
C ARG A 36 23.44 -5.13 23.27
N PRO A 37 24.58 -5.41 23.91
CA PRO A 37 25.71 -4.47 23.98
C PRO A 37 26.22 -4.11 22.58
N SER A 38 26.40 -2.81 22.29
CA SER A 38 26.98 -2.37 21.00
C SER A 38 28.50 -2.39 20.97
N VAL A 39 29.16 -2.28 22.14
CA VAL A 39 30.62 -2.21 22.28
C VAL A 39 31.06 -3.20 23.34
N GLY A 40 31.92 -4.15 22.94
CA GLY A 40 32.30 -5.28 23.78
C GLY A 40 31.15 -6.28 23.92
N ILE A 41 31.43 -7.57 23.70
CA ILE A 41 30.38 -8.61 23.62
C ILE A 41 29.60 -8.76 24.94
N THR A 42 30.11 -8.21 26.05
CA THR A 42 29.64 -8.51 27.41
C THR A 42 29.41 -7.28 28.30
N ALA A 43 29.58 -6.06 27.79
CA ALA A 43 29.42 -4.86 28.60
C ALA A 43 27.92 -4.59 28.83
N PRO A 44 27.42 -4.60 30.08
CA PRO A 44 26.00 -4.39 30.32
C PRO A 44 25.52 -3.04 29.80
N VAL A 45 24.24 -3.00 29.44
CA VAL A 45 23.55 -1.83 28.94
C VAL A 45 22.50 -1.41 29.96
N ASN A 46 22.48 -0.12 30.28
CA ASN A 46 21.53 0.43 31.25
C ASN A 46 20.25 0.79 30.50
N ILE A 47 19.16 0.05 30.71
CA ILE A 47 17.88 0.26 30.02
C ILE A 47 16.83 0.74 31.02
N SER A 48 16.15 1.83 30.69
CA SER A 48 15.12 2.46 31.53
C SER A 48 13.72 2.31 30.95
N LEU A 49 13.60 2.44 29.62
CA LEU A 49 12.34 2.39 28.89
C LEU A 49 12.59 1.80 27.50
N VAL A 50 11.68 0.93 27.04
CA VAL A 50 11.61 0.50 25.64
C VAL A 50 10.17 0.62 25.17
N THR A 51 9.95 1.41 24.13
CA THR A 51 8.67 1.48 23.42
C THR A 51 8.85 1.12 21.96
N ILE A 52 7.78 0.67 21.33
CA ILE A 52 7.73 0.33 19.92
C ILE A 52 6.45 0.84 19.30
N TYR A 53 6.54 1.35 18.07
CA TYR A 53 5.37 1.74 17.30
C TYR A 53 5.61 1.62 15.80
N LEU A 54 4.52 1.56 15.03
CA LEU A 54 4.57 1.62 13.57
C LEU A 54 4.36 3.06 13.12
N GLN A 55 5.26 3.56 12.28
CA GLN A 55 5.24 4.91 11.75
C GLN A 55 5.01 4.86 10.24
N ARG A 56 4.09 5.68 9.74
CA ARG A 56 3.90 5.96 8.32
C ARG A 56 4.62 7.25 7.96
N ARG A 57 5.34 7.26 6.84
CA ARG A 57 5.89 8.47 6.23
C ARG A 57 5.34 8.61 4.82
N GLU A 58 4.80 9.78 4.54
CA GLU A 58 4.31 10.14 3.21
C GLU A 58 5.07 11.37 2.72
N THR A 59 5.45 11.37 1.45
CA THR A 59 6.06 12.54 0.82
C THR A 59 5.49 12.78 -0.56
N ILE A 60 5.32 14.05 -0.94
CA ILE A 60 4.95 14.45 -2.30
C ILE A 60 5.93 15.49 -2.83
N HIS A 61 6.24 15.39 -4.12
CA HIS A 61 6.99 16.39 -4.88
C HIS A 61 6.46 16.39 -6.32
N PRO A 62 5.28 16.99 -6.58
CA PRO A 62 4.58 16.83 -7.86
C PRO A 62 5.38 17.38 -9.05
N SER A 63 6.26 18.32 -8.81
CA SER A 63 7.18 18.93 -9.78
C SER A 63 8.41 18.08 -10.10
N ALA A 64 8.63 16.94 -9.43
CA ALA A 64 9.86 16.13 -9.59
C ALA A 64 10.15 15.74 -11.05
N ASP A 65 9.10 15.52 -11.84
CA ASP A 65 9.21 15.18 -13.27
C ASP A 65 9.53 16.36 -14.19
N SER A 66 9.34 17.60 -13.72
CA SER A 66 9.42 18.80 -14.58
C SER A 66 10.83 19.39 -14.55
N VAL A 67 11.63 19.05 -15.56
CA VAL A 67 12.99 19.59 -15.75
C VAL A 67 13.00 21.12 -15.90
N THR A 68 11.93 21.69 -16.46
CA THR A 68 11.80 23.13 -16.76
C THR A 68 11.37 23.99 -15.58
N LYS A 69 10.88 23.41 -14.47
CA LYS A 69 10.32 24.15 -13.31
C LYS A 69 11.07 23.93 -12.00
N LYS A 70 12.24 23.29 -12.01
CA LYS A 70 12.98 22.93 -10.78
C LYS A 70 13.27 24.09 -9.84
N HIS A 71 13.42 25.32 -10.33
CA HIS A 71 13.76 26.49 -9.50
C HIS A 71 12.58 27.27 -8.94
N LEU A 72 11.33 27.05 -9.39
CA LEU A 72 10.11 27.69 -8.88
C LEU A 72 9.05 26.69 -8.40
N ALA A 73 9.43 25.42 -8.27
CA ALA A 73 8.52 24.38 -7.84
C ALA A 73 8.19 24.49 -6.34
N PRO A 74 6.96 24.15 -5.93
CA PRO A 74 6.63 23.99 -4.51
C PRO A 74 7.61 22.99 -3.87
N PRO A 75 8.07 23.26 -2.63
CA PRO A 75 8.99 22.37 -1.95
C PRO A 75 8.35 21.00 -1.69
N ARG A 76 9.19 19.97 -1.57
CA ARG A 76 8.76 18.64 -1.14
C ARG A 76 8.00 18.76 0.18
N LYS A 77 6.82 18.16 0.22
CA LYS A 77 6.02 18.05 1.44
C LYS A 77 6.16 16.66 2.03
N GLU A 78 6.21 16.57 3.36
CA GLU A 78 6.35 15.33 4.10
C GLU A 78 5.42 15.36 5.31
N THR A 79 4.82 14.22 5.62
CA THR A 79 4.04 13.98 6.84
C THR A 79 4.45 12.66 7.46
N THR A 80 4.43 12.63 8.79
CA THR A 80 4.74 11.44 9.57
C THR A 80 3.63 11.20 10.56
N ASP A 81 3.06 10.00 10.55
CA ASP A 81 1.92 9.63 11.39
C ASP A 81 2.16 8.30 12.10
N LEU A 82 1.67 8.20 13.34
CA LEU A 82 1.56 6.93 14.06
C LEU A 82 0.47 6.06 13.42
N VAL A 83 0.77 4.79 13.20
CA VAL A 83 -0.20 3.78 12.74
C VAL A 83 -0.58 2.89 13.93
N GLY A 84 -1.87 2.82 14.27
CA GLY A 84 -2.34 2.08 15.43
C GLY A 84 -1.94 2.76 16.74
N LYS A 85 -1.27 2.02 17.61
CA LYS A 85 -0.89 2.47 18.96
C LYS A 85 0.59 2.21 19.23
N GLU A 86 1.20 3.08 20.02
CA GLU A 86 2.49 2.79 20.63
C GLU A 86 2.34 1.76 21.75
N MET A 87 3.28 0.82 21.81
CA MET A 87 3.32 -0.24 22.81
C MET A 87 4.53 -0.02 23.72
N LEU A 88 4.28 -0.02 25.03
CA LEU A 88 5.31 -0.08 26.04
C LEU A 88 5.78 -1.54 26.19
N LEU A 89 7.03 -1.81 25.84
CA LEU A 89 7.60 -3.16 25.97
C LEU A 89 8.29 -3.38 27.31
N PHE A 90 8.95 -2.33 27.82
CA PHE A 90 9.67 -2.40 29.07
C PHE A 90 9.72 -1.03 29.73
N ARG A 91 9.56 -1.02 31.06
CA ARG A 91 9.84 0.12 31.93
C ARG A 91 10.48 -0.40 33.21
N CYS A 92 11.49 0.30 33.70
CA CYS A 92 12.08 -0.04 34.98
C CYS A 92 11.05 -0.01 36.12
N PRO A 93 11.19 -0.91 37.12
CA PRO A 93 10.38 -0.86 38.33
C PRO A 93 10.47 0.49 39.04
N ALA A 94 9.42 0.86 39.77
CA ALA A 94 9.40 2.08 40.56
C ALA A 94 10.61 2.12 41.53
N GLY A 95 11.29 3.26 41.60
CA GLY A 95 12.47 3.45 42.44
C GLY A 95 13.81 3.01 41.83
N ARG A 96 13.81 2.44 40.61
CA ARG A 96 15.04 2.17 39.84
C ARG A 96 15.11 3.06 38.62
N GLU A 97 16.27 3.69 38.40
CA GLU A 97 16.50 4.54 37.23
C GLU A 97 16.70 3.71 35.95
N TYR A 98 17.42 2.59 36.06
CA TYR A 98 17.70 1.68 34.97
C TYR A 98 17.88 0.25 35.49
N GLU A 99 17.77 -0.72 34.57
CA GLU A 99 18.18 -2.10 34.78
C GLU A 99 19.42 -2.37 33.92
N GLU A 100 20.44 -2.98 34.51
CA GLU A 100 21.60 -3.46 33.78
C GLU A 100 21.25 -4.77 33.09
N VAL A 101 21.35 -4.77 31.75
CA VAL A 101 21.04 -5.93 30.94
C VAL A 101 22.17 -6.25 29.99
N ILE A 102 22.46 -7.54 29.86
CA ILE A 102 23.39 -8.03 28.84
C ILE A 102 22.63 -8.57 27.62
N SER A 103 21.39 -9.03 27.78
CA SER A 103 20.54 -9.48 26.70
C SER A 103 19.10 -9.24 27.08
N MET A 104 18.34 -8.61 26.19
CA MET A 104 16.92 -8.37 26.40
C MET A 104 16.17 -8.65 25.09
N ASP A 105 15.21 -9.57 25.14
CA ASP A 105 14.31 -9.92 24.04
C ASP A 105 12.87 -9.63 24.48
N LEU A 106 12.25 -8.65 23.83
CA LEU A 106 10.91 -8.16 24.16
C LEU A 106 9.93 -8.46 23.02
N PRO A 107 9.06 -9.47 23.16
CA PRO A 107 8.02 -9.76 22.18
C PRO A 107 7.01 -8.61 22.04
N PHE A 108 6.48 -8.42 20.84
CA PHE A 108 5.48 -7.41 20.54
C PHE A 108 4.47 -7.87 19.49
N VAL A 109 3.27 -7.29 19.53
CA VAL A 109 2.28 -7.32 18.45
C VAL A 109 1.81 -5.89 18.18
N LEU A 110 1.95 -5.42 16.94
CA LEU A 110 1.42 -4.14 16.49
C LEU A 110 0.26 -4.40 15.52
N PHE A 111 -0.98 -4.17 15.97
CA PHE A 111 -2.14 -4.29 15.10
C PHE A 111 -2.19 -3.17 14.05
N ILE A 112 -2.38 -3.56 12.79
CA ILE A 112 -2.60 -2.62 11.69
C ILE A 112 -4.09 -2.31 11.64
N PRO A 113 -4.50 -1.04 11.66
CA PRO A 113 -5.91 -0.68 11.61
C PRO A 113 -6.59 -1.24 10.35
N PHE A 114 -7.79 -1.81 10.53
CA PHE A 114 -8.56 -2.45 9.46
C PHE A 114 -10.02 -1.98 9.39
N GLY A 115 -10.43 -1.02 10.25
CA GLY A 115 -11.80 -0.51 10.32
C GLY A 115 -12.06 0.72 9.44
N ARG A 116 -13.35 0.98 9.13
CA ARG A 116 -13.81 2.16 8.39
C ARG A 116 -14.12 3.40 9.27
N GLY A 117 -13.85 3.35 10.58
CA GLY A 117 -14.39 4.33 11.53
C GLY A 117 -13.34 5.01 12.39
N GLY A 118 -13.02 6.26 12.07
CA GLY A 118 -12.25 7.16 12.91
C GLY A 118 -11.83 8.42 12.16
N GLN A 119 -12.06 9.61 12.72
CA GLN A 119 -11.48 10.84 12.16
C GLN A 119 -9.95 10.81 12.28
N ASP A 120 -9.41 10.17 13.32
CA ASP A 120 -7.98 9.99 13.57
C ASP A 120 -7.27 9.18 12.49
N ALA A 121 -6.19 9.73 11.95
CA ALA A 121 -5.35 9.07 10.94
C ALA A 121 -4.78 7.72 11.40
N SER A 122 -4.52 7.57 12.71
CA SER A 122 -3.97 6.35 13.31
C SER A 122 -4.94 5.17 13.35
N ARG A 123 -6.25 5.40 13.11
CA ARG A 123 -7.30 4.37 13.11
C ARG A 123 -7.80 3.99 11.72
N ARG A 124 -7.34 4.69 10.68
CA ARG A 124 -7.71 4.40 9.29
C ARG A 124 -6.84 3.28 8.74
N VAL A 125 -7.42 2.50 7.83
CA VAL A 125 -6.66 1.50 7.07
C VAL A 125 -5.50 2.20 6.37
N PRO A 126 -4.25 1.87 6.69
CA PRO A 126 -3.10 2.55 6.10
C PRO A 126 -3.01 2.21 4.60
N PRO A 127 -2.67 3.17 3.73
CA PRO A 127 -2.44 2.92 2.30
C PRO A 127 -1.25 1.95 2.09
N ALA A 128 -1.17 1.29 0.93
CA ALA A 128 -0.01 0.45 0.64
C ALA A 128 1.27 1.29 0.51
N SER A 129 2.40 0.68 0.81
CA SER A 129 3.72 1.23 0.50
C SER A 129 3.84 1.41 -1.00
N LEU A 130 4.25 2.59 -1.44
CA LEU A 130 4.29 2.94 -2.87
C LEU A 130 5.37 4.00 -3.09
N GLN A 131 6.08 3.89 -4.20
CA GLN A 131 6.94 4.94 -4.74
C GLN A 131 6.58 5.14 -6.20
N LEU A 132 6.02 6.30 -6.52
CA LEU A 132 5.75 6.67 -7.91
C LEU A 132 7.05 7.02 -8.66
N PRO A 133 7.04 6.94 -10.01
CA PRO A 133 8.16 7.39 -10.83
C PRO A 133 8.64 8.80 -10.45
N SER A 134 9.96 8.99 -10.55
CA SER A 134 10.68 10.21 -10.14
C SER A 134 10.42 10.67 -8.69
N ARG A 135 9.86 9.80 -7.84
CA ARG A 135 9.55 10.07 -6.43
C ARG A 135 8.56 11.24 -6.27
N THR A 136 7.62 11.35 -7.19
CA THR A 136 6.55 12.37 -7.14
C THR A 136 5.60 12.17 -5.95
N ALA A 137 5.40 10.92 -5.54
CA ALA A 137 4.77 10.55 -4.28
C ALA A 137 5.42 9.29 -3.70
N GLU A 138 5.54 9.24 -2.38
CA GLU A 138 6.05 8.09 -1.64
C GLU A 138 5.18 7.87 -0.40
N THR A 139 4.83 6.61 -0.12
CA THR A 139 4.33 6.16 1.17
C THR A 139 5.14 4.95 1.60
N TYR A 140 5.69 4.97 2.81
CA TYR A 140 6.42 3.84 3.38
C TYR A 140 6.26 3.79 4.90
N TYR A 141 6.60 2.65 5.50
CA TYR A 141 6.44 2.42 6.92
C TYR A 141 7.74 1.97 7.57
N GLU A 142 7.89 2.37 8.83
CA GLU A 142 9.03 2.03 9.67
C GLU A 142 8.50 1.58 11.03
N ILE A 143 8.98 0.44 11.52
CA ILE A 143 8.92 0.14 12.95
C ILE A 143 9.94 1.04 13.63
N VAL A 144 9.49 1.78 14.64
CA VAL A 144 10.35 2.64 15.44
C VAL A 144 10.42 2.07 16.84
N VAL A 145 11.63 1.66 17.23
CA VAL A 145 11.94 1.26 18.60
C VAL A 145 12.61 2.44 19.29
N THR A 146 12.02 2.91 20.38
CA THR A 146 12.62 3.94 21.24
C THR A 146 13.22 3.27 22.46
N VAL A 147 14.52 3.45 22.66
CA VAL A 147 15.25 2.94 23.82
C VAL A 147 15.76 4.11 24.64
N GLN A 148 15.39 4.16 25.91
CA GLN A 148 15.94 5.10 26.89
C GLN A 148 16.97 4.38 27.75
N GLN A 149 18.16 4.96 27.83
CA GLN A 149 19.28 4.46 28.63
C GLN A 149 19.59 5.42 29.77
N GLY A 150 19.34 5.00 31.01
CA GLY A 150 19.47 5.86 32.18
C GLY A 150 18.51 7.04 32.14
N HIS A 151 18.94 8.20 32.65
CA HIS A 151 18.05 9.34 32.88
C HIS A 151 17.59 10.05 31.60
N SER A 152 18.45 10.19 30.58
CA SER A 152 18.18 11.09 29.45
C SER A 152 18.63 10.63 28.06
N ASP A 153 19.44 9.56 27.92
CA ASP A 153 19.87 9.11 26.58
C ASP A 153 18.75 8.29 25.92
N GLN A 154 17.91 8.97 25.14
CA GLN A 154 16.84 8.34 24.37
C GLN A 154 17.21 8.28 22.88
N ARG A 155 17.14 7.09 22.30
CA ARG A 155 17.46 6.85 20.89
C ARG A 155 16.33 6.14 20.17
N LYS A 156 16.12 6.50 18.90
CA LYS A 156 15.16 5.87 18.01
C LYS A 156 15.89 5.01 16.98
N HIS A 157 15.44 3.77 16.83
CA HIS A 157 15.93 2.81 15.84
C HIS A 157 14.79 2.51 14.87
N MET A 158 15.01 2.74 13.58
CA MET A 158 13.99 2.65 12.54
C MET A 158 14.26 1.45 11.63
N PHE A 159 13.25 0.63 11.39
CA PHE A 159 13.33 -0.57 10.58
C PHE A 159 12.23 -0.55 9.51
N PRO A 160 12.54 -0.56 8.21
CA PRO A 160 11.53 -0.47 7.17
C PRO A 160 10.66 -1.72 7.15
N VAL A 161 9.34 -1.53 7.03
CA VAL A 161 8.37 -2.62 6.88
C VAL A 161 7.41 -2.29 5.74
N PRO A 162 7.57 -2.91 4.57
CA PRO A 162 6.65 -2.66 3.47
C PRO A 162 5.27 -3.24 3.80
N ILE A 163 4.23 -2.46 3.53
CA ILE A 163 2.81 -2.85 3.71
C ILE A 163 2.16 -2.93 2.34
N ALA A 164 1.63 -4.08 1.96
CA ALA A 164 0.75 -4.23 0.80
C ALA A 164 -0.72 -4.14 1.23
N ARG A 165 -1.63 -3.83 0.28
CA ARG A 165 -3.08 -3.89 0.52
C ARG A 165 -3.73 -4.91 -0.40
N TYR A 166 -4.73 -5.59 0.15
CA TYR A 166 -5.43 -6.69 -0.51
C TYR A 166 -6.94 -6.47 -0.58
N ASP A 167 -7.45 -5.29 -0.26
CA ASP A 167 -8.87 -4.96 -0.37
C ASP A 167 -9.30 -4.60 -1.81
N THR A 168 -8.36 -4.47 -2.74
CA THR A 168 -8.62 -4.14 -4.15
C THR A 168 -8.51 -5.36 -5.10
N LEU A 169 -8.39 -6.58 -4.57
CA LEU A 169 -8.22 -7.80 -5.37
C LEU A 169 -9.38 -7.99 -6.35
N SER A 170 -9.06 -8.27 -7.62
CA SER A 170 -10.07 -8.42 -8.69
C SER A 170 -10.98 -9.64 -8.52
N THR A 171 -10.58 -10.58 -7.67
CA THR A 171 -11.33 -11.81 -7.33
C THR A 171 -12.47 -11.58 -6.36
N PHE A 172 -12.51 -10.46 -5.64
CA PHE A 172 -13.63 -10.20 -4.72
C PHE A 172 -14.95 -10.02 -5.45
N GLY A 173 -15.99 -10.68 -4.95
CA GLY A 173 -17.34 -10.64 -5.52
C GLY A 173 -17.96 -9.24 -5.60
N MET A 174 -17.48 -8.26 -4.82
CA MET A 174 -17.93 -6.87 -4.95
C MET A 174 -17.51 -6.23 -6.28
N TYR A 175 -16.37 -6.64 -6.82
CA TYR A 175 -15.83 -6.14 -8.09
C TYR A 175 -16.36 -6.90 -9.31
N ASN A 176 -16.87 -8.11 -9.10
CA ASN A 176 -17.46 -8.97 -10.15
C ASN A 176 -18.98 -8.74 -10.30
N ARG A 177 -19.40 -7.48 -10.21
CA ARG A 177 -20.77 -7.05 -10.48
C ARG A 177 -20.76 -6.09 -11.68
N PRO A 178 -21.70 -6.23 -12.63
CA PRO A 178 -21.76 -5.33 -13.75
C PRO A 178 -21.97 -3.89 -13.30
N GLU A 179 -21.20 -2.98 -13.88
CA GLU A 179 -21.34 -1.54 -13.64
C GLU A 179 -21.68 -0.85 -14.95
N ALA A 180 -22.76 -0.06 -14.95
CA ALA A 180 -23.29 0.58 -16.14
C ALA A 180 -23.43 2.08 -15.93
N ALA A 181 -23.19 2.83 -17.00
CA ALA A 181 -23.35 4.27 -17.01
C ALA A 181 -23.93 4.73 -18.34
N GLU A 182 -24.77 5.76 -18.31
CA GLU A 182 -25.33 6.38 -19.50
C GLU A 182 -25.11 7.88 -19.49
N ARG A 183 -24.96 8.46 -20.68
CA ARG A 183 -24.72 9.90 -20.85
C ARG A 183 -25.35 10.39 -22.15
N VAL A 184 -25.88 11.61 -22.06
CA VAL A 184 -26.45 12.37 -23.18
C VAL A 184 -25.84 13.76 -23.15
N THR A 185 -25.50 14.31 -24.33
CA THR A 185 -24.91 15.67 -24.47
C THR A 185 -25.80 16.63 -25.23
N ASP A 186 -26.46 16.18 -26.30
CA ASP A 186 -27.24 17.05 -27.22
C ASP A 186 -28.57 16.41 -27.61
N HIS A 187 -29.17 15.62 -26.72
CA HIS A 187 -30.50 14.98 -26.82
C HIS A 187 -30.76 14.10 -28.05
N LEU A 188 -29.85 13.99 -29.02
CA LEU A 188 -30.04 13.17 -30.23
C LEU A 188 -29.65 11.70 -30.03
N VAL A 189 -28.60 11.46 -29.24
CA VAL A 189 -28.02 10.14 -29.02
C VAL A 189 -27.68 9.96 -27.54
N THR A 190 -27.96 8.77 -27.02
CA THR A 190 -27.54 8.33 -25.68
C THR A 190 -26.40 7.34 -25.83
N LEU A 191 -25.27 7.61 -25.18
CA LEU A 191 -24.19 6.64 -25.00
C LEU A 191 -24.41 5.91 -23.68
N GLY A 192 -24.46 4.59 -23.72
CA GLY A 192 -24.46 3.70 -22.57
C GLY A 192 -23.25 2.78 -22.61
N ILE A 193 -22.71 2.47 -21.44
CA ILE A 193 -21.65 1.49 -21.28
C ILE A 193 -22.03 0.48 -20.20
N SER A 194 -21.48 -0.73 -20.30
CA SER A 194 -21.52 -1.73 -19.23
C SER A 194 -20.18 -2.46 -19.16
N LEU A 195 -19.61 -2.52 -17.95
CA LEU A 195 -18.45 -3.33 -17.63
C LEU A 195 -18.91 -4.56 -16.86
N PRO A 196 -18.36 -5.76 -17.13
CA PRO A 196 -18.71 -6.97 -16.36
C PRO A 196 -18.08 -7.00 -14.96
N ARG A 197 -16.96 -6.29 -14.78
CA ARG A 197 -16.24 -6.10 -13.52
C ARG A 197 -15.58 -4.74 -13.51
N TRP A 198 -15.16 -4.25 -12.35
CA TRP A 198 -14.59 -2.90 -12.21
C TRP A 198 -13.31 -2.84 -11.38
N SER A 199 -12.66 -3.99 -11.11
CA SER A 199 -11.28 -4.07 -10.61
C SER A 199 -10.38 -4.82 -11.60
N TYR A 200 -9.20 -4.26 -11.87
CA TYR A 200 -8.25 -4.77 -12.86
C TYR A 200 -6.81 -4.71 -12.35
N GLY A 201 -6.05 -5.78 -12.60
CA GLY A 201 -4.61 -5.85 -12.36
C GLY A 201 -3.76 -5.67 -13.63
N PRO A 202 -2.42 -5.71 -13.52
CA PRO A 202 -1.53 -5.78 -14.68
C PRO A 202 -1.91 -6.95 -15.61
N LEU A 203 -1.88 -6.71 -16.92
CA LEU A 203 -2.21 -7.68 -17.98
C LEU A 203 -3.65 -8.18 -18.01
N ASP A 204 -4.52 -7.69 -17.12
CA ASP A 204 -5.92 -8.08 -17.12
C ASP A 204 -6.64 -7.57 -18.39
N PRO A 205 -7.49 -8.39 -19.02
CA PRO A 205 -8.36 -7.93 -20.07
C PRO A 205 -9.48 -7.04 -19.50
N VAL A 206 -9.72 -5.93 -20.19
CA VAL A 206 -10.78 -4.95 -19.91
C VAL A 206 -11.73 -4.97 -21.09
N SER A 207 -12.93 -5.50 -20.88
CA SER A 207 -14.00 -5.56 -21.89
C SER A 207 -15.13 -4.63 -21.52
N VAL A 208 -15.65 -3.89 -22.50
CA VAL A 208 -16.67 -2.87 -22.32
C VAL A 208 -17.73 -3.01 -23.39
N TYR A 209 -18.97 -3.21 -22.96
CA TYR A 209 -20.12 -3.17 -23.85
C TYR A 209 -20.53 -1.73 -24.05
N VAL A 210 -20.62 -1.30 -25.31
CA VAL A 210 -21.00 0.07 -25.68
C VAL A 210 -22.31 0.02 -26.44
N LYS A 211 -23.27 0.84 -26.02
CA LYS A 211 -24.58 1.00 -26.64
C LYS A 211 -24.80 2.47 -27.02
N LEU A 212 -25.05 2.75 -28.28
CA LEU A 212 -25.50 4.05 -28.76
C LEU A 212 -26.96 3.94 -29.16
N SER A 213 -27.84 4.67 -28.48
CA SER A 213 -29.28 4.64 -28.72
C SER A 213 -29.75 5.97 -29.32
N PRO A 214 -30.42 5.99 -30.49
CA PRO A 214 -31.03 7.21 -31.00
C PRO A 214 -32.19 7.63 -30.09
N ASN A 215 -32.42 8.94 -29.96
CA ASN A 215 -33.59 9.44 -29.26
C ASN A 215 -34.87 9.21 -30.10
N PRO A 216 -35.87 8.46 -29.59
CA PRO A 216 -37.14 8.22 -30.29
C PRO A 216 -37.90 9.50 -30.67
N ASP A 217 -37.82 10.56 -29.86
CA ASP A 217 -38.53 11.82 -30.09
C ASP A 217 -37.93 12.61 -31.27
N TRP A 218 -36.67 12.31 -31.64
CA TRP A 218 -35.91 13.03 -32.67
C TRP A 218 -35.38 12.14 -33.78
N MET A 219 -36.08 11.04 -34.10
CA MET A 219 -35.60 10.02 -35.04
C MET A 219 -35.22 10.54 -36.43
N SER A 220 -35.90 11.57 -36.94
CA SER A 220 -35.57 12.19 -38.24
C SER A 220 -34.19 12.86 -38.25
N LYS A 221 -33.73 13.36 -37.09
CA LYS A 221 -32.40 13.95 -36.90
C LYS A 221 -31.39 12.89 -36.44
N ALA A 222 -31.77 12.03 -35.49
CA ALA A 222 -30.90 11.00 -34.94
C ALA A 222 -30.39 10.00 -36.00
N ARG A 223 -31.22 9.64 -37.00
CA ARG A 223 -30.81 8.78 -38.14
C ARG A 223 -29.76 9.42 -39.06
N LYS A 224 -29.60 10.75 -39.00
CA LYS A 224 -28.57 11.48 -39.78
C LYS A 224 -27.22 11.50 -39.07
N VAL A 225 -27.18 11.15 -37.78
CA VAL A 225 -25.94 11.06 -37.02
C VAL A 225 -25.11 9.89 -37.54
N THR A 226 -23.83 10.13 -37.77
CA THR A 226 -22.88 9.07 -38.17
C THR A 226 -21.90 8.83 -37.03
N ILE A 227 -21.71 7.56 -36.69
CA ILE A 227 -20.71 7.10 -35.74
C ILE A 227 -19.38 7.03 -36.50
N SER A 228 -18.50 8.00 -36.27
CA SER A 228 -17.20 8.03 -36.93
C SER A 228 -16.28 6.96 -36.36
N LYS A 229 -16.09 6.98 -35.04
CA LYS A 229 -15.22 6.07 -34.31
C LYS A 229 -15.60 6.05 -32.83
N ILE A 230 -15.26 4.97 -32.13
CA ILE A 230 -15.35 4.90 -30.67
C ILE A 230 -13.95 4.70 -30.13
N THR A 231 -13.58 5.50 -29.14
CA THR A 231 -12.28 5.40 -28.45
C THR A 231 -12.53 4.93 -27.03
N ILE A 232 -11.80 3.90 -26.61
CA ILE A 232 -11.71 3.48 -25.21
C ILE A 232 -10.30 3.76 -24.69
N GLY A 233 -10.18 4.12 -23.41
CA GLY A 233 -8.89 4.36 -22.78
C GLY A 233 -8.95 4.20 -21.28
N ILE A 234 -7.77 4.08 -20.67
CA ILE A 234 -7.60 4.11 -19.22
C ILE A 234 -6.79 5.35 -18.88
N ASP A 235 -7.35 6.18 -18.02
CA ASP A 235 -6.70 7.36 -17.48
C ASP A 235 -6.35 7.15 -16.01
N GLU A 236 -5.09 7.43 -15.66
CA GLU A 236 -4.60 7.61 -14.29
C GLU A 236 -4.74 9.08 -13.91
N GLU A 237 -5.40 9.36 -12.78
CA GLU A 237 -5.50 10.68 -12.19
C GLU A 237 -4.82 10.66 -10.81
N ILE A 238 -3.72 11.39 -10.69
CA ILE A 238 -3.02 11.61 -9.42
C ILE A 238 -3.39 13.00 -8.90
N ILE A 239 -3.97 13.03 -7.71
CA ILE A 239 -4.38 14.23 -7.01
C ILE A 239 -3.41 14.44 -5.85
N TYR A 240 -2.62 15.50 -5.90
CA TYR A 240 -1.70 15.89 -4.83
C TYR A 240 -2.38 16.91 -3.93
N ASN A 241 -2.46 16.61 -2.64
CA ASN A 241 -3.05 17.48 -1.64
C ASN A 241 -1.94 18.11 -0.77
N HIS A 242 -1.53 19.31 -1.14
CA HIS A 242 -0.71 20.13 -0.25
C HIS A 242 -1.67 20.73 0.77
N GLN A 243 -1.70 20.21 2.01
CA GLN A 243 -2.55 20.77 3.07
C GLN A 243 -2.47 22.31 3.09
N GLY A 244 -3.61 22.98 2.87
CA GLY A 244 -3.72 24.45 2.81
C GLY A 244 -3.81 25.06 1.41
N ASP A 245 -3.40 24.35 0.35
CA ASP A 245 -3.44 24.82 -1.03
C ASP A 245 -4.51 24.08 -1.87
N GLU A 246 -4.83 24.62 -3.04
CA GLU A 246 -5.66 23.90 -4.00
C GLU A 246 -4.97 22.60 -4.46
N PRO A 247 -5.71 21.48 -4.52
CA PRO A 247 -5.13 20.20 -4.92
C PRO A 247 -4.67 20.23 -6.38
N GLN A 248 -3.43 19.82 -6.61
CA GLN A 248 -2.88 19.71 -7.97
C GLN A 248 -3.25 18.37 -8.58
N ARG A 249 -3.85 18.38 -9.77
CA ARG A 249 -4.24 17.17 -10.49
C ARG A 249 -3.33 16.92 -11.69
N LYS A 250 -2.86 15.68 -11.85
CA LYS A 250 -2.17 15.22 -13.05
C LYS A 250 -2.93 14.04 -13.64
N VAL A 251 -3.33 14.16 -14.89
CA VAL A 251 -4.01 13.10 -15.64
C VAL A 251 -3.06 12.56 -16.70
N LYS A 252 -2.96 11.23 -16.79
CA LYS A 252 -2.16 10.52 -17.78
C LYS A 252 -2.97 9.39 -18.38
N THR A 253 -3.13 9.38 -19.69
CA THR A 253 -3.68 8.22 -20.40
C THR A 253 -2.64 7.11 -20.44
N LEU A 254 -2.94 5.98 -19.82
CA LEU A 254 -2.05 4.83 -19.76
C LEU A 254 -2.11 3.99 -21.04
N THR A 255 -3.31 3.77 -21.55
CA THR A 255 -3.55 3.02 -22.78
C THR A 255 -4.83 3.52 -23.44
N LYS A 256 -4.88 3.43 -24.77
CA LYS A 256 -6.04 3.83 -25.57
C LYS A 256 -6.16 2.94 -26.80
N ARG A 257 -7.40 2.67 -27.20
CA ARG A 257 -7.73 1.97 -28.43
C ARG A 257 -8.89 2.69 -29.12
N THR A 258 -8.75 2.88 -30.42
CA THR A 258 -9.78 3.50 -31.26
C THR A 258 -10.27 2.49 -32.28
N GLU A 259 -11.59 2.34 -32.38
CA GLU A 259 -12.25 1.53 -33.41
C GLU A 259 -13.00 2.46 -34.37
N HIS A 260 -12.65 2.37 -35.66
CA HIS A 260 -13.29 3.14 -36.71
C HIS A 260 -14.52 2.39 -37.21
N ILE A 261 -15.68 3.06 -37.19
CA ILE A 261 -16.97 2.43 -37.53
C ILE A 261 -17.49 2.98 -38.86
N GLY A 262 -17.56 4.31 -38.99
CA GLY A 262 -17.94 4.98 -40.24
C GLY A 262 -19.37 4.71 -40.72
N MET A 263 -20.33 4.50 -39.81
CA MET A 263 -21.71 4.15 -40.18
C MET A 263 -22.76 5.10 -39.60
N LYS A 264 -23.88 5.29 -40.31
CA LYS A 264 -25.03 6.03 -39.76
C LYS A 264 -25.68 5.27 -38.61
N LEU A 265 -26.13 5.99 -37.59
CA LEU A 265 -26.75 5.40 -36.41
C LEU A 265 -28.05 4.65 -36.80
N PRO A 266 -28.12 3.33 -36.58
CA PRO A 266 -29.32 2.55 -36.91
C PRO A 266 -30.51 2.94 -36.02
N PRO A 267 -31.76 2.81 -36.51
CA PRO A 267 -32.96 3.05 -35.70
C PRO A 267 -33.06 2.16 -34.45
N SER A 268 -32.52 0.94 -34.51
CA SER A 268 -32.45 -0.01 -33.40
C SER A 268 -31.35 0.32 -32.39
N GLY A 269 -30.54 1.34 -32.64
CA GLY A 269 -29.30 1.59 -31.92
C GLY A 269 -28.12 0.78 -32.46
N PHE A 270 -26.94 1.10 -31.96
CA PHE A 270 -25.68 0.44 -32.28
C PHE A 270 -25.09 -0.16 -31.01
N LEU A 271 -24.73 -1.44 -31.05
CA LEU A 271 -24.05 -2.14 -29.96
C LEU A 271 -22.72 -2.69 -30.46
N THR A 272 -21.67 -2.51 -29.66
CA THR A 272 -20.37 -3.13 -29.89
C THR A 272 -19.71 -3.51 -28.57
N ASN A 273 -18.74 -4.42 -28.62
CA ASN A 273 -17.90 -4.79 -27.48
C ASN A 273 -16.46 -4.41 -27.82
N LEU A 274 -15.86 -3.55 -26.98
CA LEU A 274 -14.50 -3.09 -27.15
C LEU A 274 -13.63 -3.62 -26.01
N GLY A 275 -12.41 -4.03 -26.35
CA GLY A 275 -11.46 -4.59 -25.40
C GLY A 275 -10.10 -3.91 -25.44
N LEU A 276 -9.47 -3.76 -24.28
CA LEU A 276 -8.05 -3.41 -24.13
C LEU A 276 -7.42 -4.26 -23.01
N VAL A 277 -6.09 -4.26 -22.93
CA VAL A 277 -5.35 -4.94 -21.86
C VAL A 277 -4.79 -3.88 -20.92
N PHE A 278 -4.94 -4.09 -19.61
CA PHE A 278 -4.37 -3.19 -18.62
C PHE A 278 -2.83 -3.26 -18.68
N PRO A 279 -2.13 -2.12 -18.77
CA PRO A 279 -0.69 -2.13 -18.97
C PRO A 279 0.06 -2.67 -17.75
N ALA A 280 1.11 -3.43 -18.01
CA ALA A 280 2.07 -3.88 -17.01
C ALA A 280 3.43 -3.23 -17.27
N LYS A 281 4.20 -3.05 -16.21
CA LYS A 281 5.58 -2.57 -16.23
C LYS A 281 6.51 -3.78 -16.31
N ASP A 282 7.51 -3.71 -17.20
CA ASP A 282 8.64 -4.64 -17.13
C ASP A 282 9.45 -4.35 -15.87
N MET A 283 9.60 -5.36 -15.04
CA MET A 283 10.31 -5.26 -13.77
C MET A 283 11.82 -5.35 -13.95
N ARG A 284 12.28 -5.79 -15.12
CA ARG A 284 13.70 -5.87 -15.46
C ARG A 284 14.23 -4.50 -15.87
N ASP A 285 15.52 -4.29 -15.63
CA ASP A 285 16.25 -3.14 -16.15
C ASP A 285 16.58 -3.30 -17.65
N ALA A 286 17.29 -2.31 -18.21
CA ALA A 286 17.69 -2.31 -19.62
C ALA A 286 18.59 -3.50 -20.02
N GLU A 287 19.20 -4.17 -19.05
CA GLU A 287 20.06 -5.34 -19.23
C GLU A 287 19.27 -6.66 -19.07
N GLY A 288 17.96 -6.57 -18.79
CA GLY A 288 17.09 -7.72 -18.58
C GLY A 288 17.19 -8.33 -17.17
N ILE A 289 17.86 -7.64 -16.25
CA ILE A 289 18.11 -8.09 -14.87
C ILE A 289 17.03 -7.55 -13.95
N LEU A 290 16.55 -8.37 -13.01
CA LEU A 290 15.63 -7.92 -11.97
C LEU A 290 16.41 -7.12 -10.91
N PRO A 291 16.13 -5.82 -10.73
CA PRO A 291 16.87 -5.00 -9.78
C PRO A 291 16.60 -5.47 -8.35
N ARG A 292 17.57 -5.27 -7.46
CA ARG A 292 17.37 -5.53 -6.03
C ARG A 292 16.26 -4.61 -5.50
N GLY A 293 15.27 -5.22 -4.84
CA GLY A 293 14.18 -4.51 -4.21
C GLY A 293 14.68 -3.52 -3.15
N LYS A 294 13.95 -2.42 -2.96
CA LYS A 294 14.21 -1.49 -1.85
C LYS A 294 13.49 -2.03 -0.61
N PRO A 295 14.13 -2.10 0.57
CA PRO A 295 13.50 -2.67 1.76
C PRO A 295 12.15 -2.05 2.12
N ALA A 296 11.96 -0.75 1.85
CA ALA A 296 10.74 -0.02 2.18
C ALA A 296 9.62 -0.12 1.12
N PHE A 297 9.90 -0.63 -0.08
CA PHE A 297 8.97 -0.58 -1.21
C PHE A 297 8.89 -1.93 -1.94
N PRO A 298 7.71 -2.57 -1.97
CA PRO A 298 7.49 -3.73 -2.82
C PRO A 298 7.70 -3.39 -4.30
N MET A 299 8.08 -4.41 -5.06
CA MET A 299 8.23 -4.32 -6.50
C MET A 299 6.90 -4.65 -7.18
N TYR A 300 6.19 -3.64 -7.67
CA TYR A 300 4.90 -3.80 -8.35
C TYR A 300 5.04 -3.81 -9.88
N ALA A 301 4.29 -4.70 -10.53
CA ALA A 301 4.18 -4.78 -11.99
C ALA A 301 3.32 -3.67 -12.61
N VAL A 302 2.92 -2.66 -11.82
CA VAL A 302 2.20 -1.46 -12.26
C VAL A 302 2.93 -0.22 -11.74
N SER A 303 2.80 0.91 -12.46
CA SER A 303 3.43 2.18 -12.02
C SER A 303 2.73 2.81 -10.82
N GLY A 304 1.44 2.51 -10.66
CA GLY A 304 0.58 2.94 -9.57
C GLY A 304 -0.66 2.03 -9.53
N PHE A 305 -1.43 2.15 -8.47
CA PHE A 305 -2.69 1.42 -8.26
C PHE A 305 -3.62 2.29 -7.41
N THR A 306 -4.92 1.94 -7.38
CA THR A 306 -5.92 2.77 -6.70
C THR A 306 -5.59 2.87 -5.22
N THR A 307 -5.31 4.08 -4.75
CA THR A 307 -4.92 4.32 -3.35
C THR A 307 -5.29 5.72 -2.89
N THR A 308 -5.56 5.86 -1.60
CA THR A 308 -5.83 7.15 -0.95
C THR A 308 -4.92 7.27 0.26
N ALA A 309 -3.97 8.20 0.17
CA ALA A 309 -3.03 8.57 1.21
C ALA A 309 -3.43 9.93 1.82
N SER A 310 -2.70 10.41 2.83
CA SER A 310 -2.95 11.74 3.42
C SER A 310 -2.59 12.87 2.44
N LEU A 311 -1.46 12.73 1.74
CA LEU A 311 -0.93 13.77 0.85
C LEU A 311 -1.30 13.59 -0.63
N TYR A 312 -1.81 12.44 -1.03
CA TYR A 312 -2.18 12.20 -2.42
C TYR A 312 -3.25 11.12 -2.58
N LYS A 313 -3.89 11.12 -3.74
CA LYS A 313 -4.84 10.09 -4.18
C LYS A 313 -4.49 9.66 -5.59
N ILE A 314 -4.60 8.37 -5.88
CA ILE A 314 -4.48 7.82 -7.23
C ILE A 314 -5.80 7.17 -7.58
N GLU A 315 -6.43 7.68 -8.63
CA GLU A 315 -7.69 7.19 -9.17
C GLU A 315 -7.52 6.78 -10.62
N TYR A 316 -8.32 5.81 -11.05
CA TYR A 316 -8.31 5.32 -12.42
C TYR A 316 -9.70 5.39 -12.99
N TYR A 317 -9.76 5.69 -14.29
CA TYR A 317 -11.01 5.83 -15.00
C TYR A 317 -10.92 5.13 -16.35
N LEU A 318 -11.93 4.33 -16.65
CA LEU A 318 -12.22 3.91 -18.00
C LEU A 318 -12.93 5.06 -18.73
N THR A 319 -12.33 5.55 -19.81
CA THR A 319 -12.95 6.53 -20.69
C THR A 319 -13.48 5.89 -21.96
N VAL A 320 -14.75 6.15 -22.27
CA VAL A 320 -15.39 5.75 -23.53
C VAL A 320 -15.88 7.00 -24.23
N LYS A 321 -15.31 7.28 -25.40
CA LYS A 321 -15.66 8.43 -26.23
C LYS A 321 -16.24 7.98 -27.56
N ALA A 322 -17.52 8.29 -27.78
CA ALA A 322 -18.15 8.15 -29.08
C ALA A 322 -17.95 9.44 -29.88
N HIS A 323 -17.28 9.32 -31.02
CA HIS A 323 -17.11 10.43 -31.95
C HIS A 323 -18.22 10.41 -32.99
N LEU A 324 -19.01 11.47 -33.02
CA LEU A 324 -20.21 11.56 -33.83
C LEU A 324 -20.08 12.71 -34.83
N THR A 325 -20.67 12.55 -36.02
CA THR A 325 -20.87 13.67 -36.95
C THR A 325 -22.33 14.06 -36.96
N SER A 326 -22.62 15.35 -37.11
CA SER A 326 -23.99 15.91 -37.03
C SER A 326 -24.63 15.78 -35.63
N ALA A 327 -23.82 15.47 -34.61
CA ALA A 327 -24.13 15.50 -33.18
C ALA A 327 -22.83 15.80 -32.41
N ARG A 328 -22.94 16.17 -31.14
CA ARG A 328 -21.79 16.36 -30.25
C ARG A 328 -21.20 15.00 -29.85
N ASP A 329 -19.87 14.93 -29.78
CA ASP A 329 -19.17 13.79 -29.18
C ASP A 329 -19.67 13.55 -27.75
N ILE A 330 -19.82 12.28 -27.38
CA ILE A 330 -20.25 11.86 -26.04
C ILE A 330 -19.09 11.15 -25.35
N VAL A 331 -18.81 11.52 -24.10
CA VAL A 331 -17.76 10.91 -23.29
C VAL A 331 -18.38 10.41 -21.99
N ILE A 332 -18.11 9.15 -21.65
CA ILE A 332 -18.31 8.58 -20.32
C ILE A 332 -16.95 8.36 -19.69
N ARG A 333 -16.83 8.75 -18.43
CA ARG A 333 -15.66 8.54 -17.59
C ARG A 333 -16.10 7.75 -16.36
N GLN A 334 -15.89 6.44 -16.39
CA GLN A 334 -16.33 5.51 -15.35
C GLN A 334 -15.16 5.20 -14.41
N PRO A 335 -15.28 5.43 -13.09
CA PRO A 335 -14.29 5.00 -12.12
C PRO A 335 -14.04 3.49 -12.19
N ILE A 336 -12.78 3.09 -12.10
CA ILE A 336 -12.36 1.69 -11.96
C ILE A 336 -11.35 1.58 -10.83
N VAL A 337 -11.22 0.38 -10.27
CA VAL A 337 -10.21 0.03 -9.27
C VAL A 337 -9.05 -0.66 -9.97
N VAL A 338 -7.83 -0.25 -9.64
CA VAL A 338 -6.61 -0.89 -10.10
C VAL A 338 -5.95 -1.58 -8.92
N CYS A 339 -5.69 -2.87 -9.09
CA CYS A 339 -4.98 -3.72 -8.14
C CYS A 339 -3.50 -3.85 -8.54
N PRO A 340 -2.56 -3.93 -7.59
CA PRO A 340 -1.15 -4.19 -7.90
C PRO A 340 -0.86 -5.62 -8.41
N LEU A 341 -1.78 -6.57 -8.20
CA LEU A 341 -1.64 -7.98 -8.57
C LEU A 341 -2.49 -8.28 -9.81
N ASP A 342 -1.98 -9.15 -10.68
CA ASP A 342 -2.74 -9.67 -11.82
C ASP A 342 -3.87 -10.60 -11.34
N HIS A 343 -4.77 -10.99 -12.24
CA HIS A 343 -5.90 -11.85 -11.87
C HIS A 343 -5.46 -13.23 -11.32
N ALA A 344 -4.34 -13.78 -11.82
CA ALA A 344 -3.80 -15.05 -11.34
C ALA A 344 -3.30 -14.92 -9.90
N GLY A 345 -2.45 -13.92 -9.60
CA GLY A 345 -1.99 -13.63 -8.25
C GLY A 345 -3.15 -13.30 -7.31
N CYS A 346 -4.16 -12.54 -7.77
CA CYS A 346 -5.36 -12.30 -6.97
C CYS A 346 -6.09 -13.58 -6.58
N LYS A 347 -6.03 -14.64 -7.39
CA LYS A 347 -6.66 -15.95 -7.11
C LYS A 347 -5.83 -16.77 -6.13
N GLU A 348 -4.50 -16.77 -6.29
CA GLU A 348 -3.58 -17.45 -5.38
C GLU A 348 -3.69 -16.90 -3.96
N GLU A 349 -3.81 -15.58 -3.81
CA GLU A 349 -3.96 -14.94 -2.49
C GLU A 349 -5.28 -15.33 -1.78
N MET A 350 -6.34 -15.69 -2.51
CA MET A 350 -7.65 -15.96 -1.88
C MET A 350 -7.61 -17.12 -0.88
N GLU A 351 -6.93 -18.21 -1.22
CA GLU A 351 -6.83 -19.37 -0.33
C GLU A 351 -6.06 -19.03 0.95
N ALA A 352 -4.97 -18.28 0.80
CA ALA A 352 -4.15 -17.85 1.92
C ALA A 352 -4.88 -16.81 2.80
N ILE A 353 -5.69 -15.93 2.20
CA ILE A 353 -6.57 -15.00 2.91
C ILE A 353 -7.63 -15.75 3.73
N GLU A 354 -8.27 -16.75 3.15
CA GLU A 354 -9.27 -17.56 3.86
C GLU A 354 -8.65 -18.27 5.07
N GLN A 355 -7.46 -18.86 4.88
CA GLN A 355 -6.76 -19.51 5.98
C GLN A 355 -6.37 -18.50 7.07
N ALA A 356 -5.80 -17.35 6.70
CA ALA A 356 -5.45 -16.30 7.65
C ALA A 356 -6.68 -15.75 8.41
N ALA A 357 -7.84 -15.70 7.77
CA ALA A 357 -9.10 -15.31 8.42
C ALA A 357 -9.57 -16.33 9.45
N ARG A 358 -9.40 -17.64 9.17
CA ARG A 358 -9.70 -18.71 10.15
C ARG A 358 -8.78 -18.62 11.36
N ASP A 359 -7.49 -18.44 11.13
CA ASP A 359 -6.48 -18.35 12.19
C ASP A 359 -6.71 -17.10 13.07
N ALA A 360 -7.12 -15.99 12.46
CA ALA A 360 -7.38 -14.73 13.15
C ALA A 360 -8.54 -14.80 14.16
N VAL A 361 -9.47 -15.75 14.03
CA VAL A 361 -10.59 -15.94 14.99
C VAL A 361 -10.07 -16.24 16.41
N HIS A 362 -8.89 -16.84 16.53
CA HIS A 362 -8.29 -17.20 17.81
C HIS A 362 -7.44 -16.08 18.43
N VAL A 363 -7.33 -14.92 17.76
CA VAL A 363 -6.52 -13.79 18.22
C VAL A 363 -7.39 -12.84 19.03
N ASN A 364 -6.99 -12.57 20.28
CA ASN A 364 -7.60 -11.51 21.09
C ASN A 364 -6.81 -10.20 20.91
N PRO A 365 -7.37 -9.16 20.29
CA PRO A 365 -6.66 -7.90 20.08
C PRO A 365 -6.46 -7.06 21.34
N ASP A 366 -7.30 -7.23 22.35
CA ASP A 366 -7.20 -6.51 23.63
C ASP A 366 -6.18 -7.16 24.58
N ASN A 367 -5.91 -8.46 24.37
CA ASN A 367 -4.92 -9.20 25.13
C ASN A 367 -4.21 -10.25 24.24
N PRO A 368 -3.32 -9.83 23.33
CA PRO A 368 -2.62 -10.76 22.46
C PRO A 368 -1.70 -11.67 23.30
N MET A 369 -1.82 -12.98 23.10
CA MET A 369 -0.94 -13.97 23.72
C MET A 369 0.49 -13.80 23.18
N LEU A 370 1.35 -13.14 23.95
CA LEU A 370 2.75 -12.96 23.64
C LEU A 370 3.63 -13.91 24.46
N PRO A 371 4.74 -14.42 23.90
CA PRO A 371 5.77 -15.09 24.69
C PRO A 371 6.26 -14.18 25.83
N LEU A 372 6.77 -14.79 26.90
CA LEU A 372 7.35 -14.02 28.00
C LEU A 372 8.60 -13.27 27.53
N PRO A 373 8.81 -12.02 27.98
CA PRO A 373 10.04 -11.30 27.71
C PRO A 373 11.23 -12.02 28.37
N SER A 374 12.36 -12.07 27.68
CA SER A 374 13.62 -12.58 28.22
C SER A 374 14.51 -11.41 28.57
N ILE A 375 14.84 -11.25 29.86
CA ILE A 375 15.70 -10.18 30.36
C ILE A 375 16.81 -10.84 31.17
N ILE A 376 18.02 -10.81 30.62
CA ILE A 376 19.21 -11.42 31.22
C ILE A 376 20.09 -10.32 31.80
N ARG A 377 20.32 -10.40 33.11
CA ARG A 377 21.16 -9.49 33.87
C ARG A 377 22.59 -10.01 33.95
N PRO A 378 23.58 -9.12 34.21
CA PRO A 378 24.97 -9.54 34.41
C PRO A 378 25.15 -10.54 35.55
N SER A 379 24.31 -10.44 36.58
CA SER A 379 24.34 -11.30 37.76
C SER A 379 23.71 -12.68 37.57
N ASP A 380 23.00 -12.91 36.44
CA ASP A 380 22.24 -14.14 36.27
C ASP A 380 23.17 -15.33 35.96
N PRO A 381 22.85 -16.55 36.45
CA PRO A 381 23.60 -17.74 36.09
C PRO A 381 23.63 -17.94 34.57
N ASN A 382 24.80 -18.26 34.01
CA ASN A 382 25.01 -18.46 32.57
C ASN A 382 24.69 -17.24 31.68
N ALA A 383 24.65 -16.03 32.25
CA ALA A 383 24.46 -14.77 31.52
C ALA A 383 25.26 -14.69 30.21
N LEU A 384 26.57 -14.99 30.26
CA LEU A 384 27.45 -14.94 29.09
C LEU A 384 27.09 -15.95 27.99
N ARG A 385 26.49 -17.09 28.33
CA ARG A 385 26.07 -18.12 27.37
C ARG A 385 25.02 -17.58 26.40
N HIS A 386 24.13 -16.69 26.87
CA HIS A 386 23.13 -16.02 26.04
C HIS A 386 23.72 -15.07 24.98
N LEU A 387 25.00 -14.72 25.12
CA LEU A 387 25.76 -13.93 24.14
C LEU A 387 26.66 -14.80 23.26
N GLY A 388 26.58 -16.13 23.40
CA GLY A 388 27.51 -17.05 22.75
C GLY A 388 28.93 -16.89 23.27
N VAL A 389 29.11 -16.59 24.57
CA VAL A 389 30.41 -16.39 25.22
C VAL A 389 30.56 -17.32 26.43
N ALA A 390 31.75 -17.88 26.60
CA ALA A 390 32.16 -18.62 27.78
C ALA A 390 33.41 -18.00 28.41
N ILE A 391 33.64 -18.30 29.70
CA ILE A 391 34.90 -17.97 30.39
C ILE A 391 35.81 -19.18 30.31
N VAL A 392 36.97 -19.04 29.66
CA VAL A 392 38.00 -20.08 29.54
C VAL A 392 39.32 -19.48 30.00
N GLY A 393 39.87 -19.97 31.12
CA GLY A 393 41.13 -19.46 31.68
C GLY A 393 41.08 -17.98 32.05
N ASN A 394 40.00 -17.53 32.72
CA ASN A 394 39.71 -16.12 33.04
C ASN A 394 39.59 -15.18 31.84
N GLN A 395 39.52 -15.70 30.61
CA GLN A 395 39.30 -14.92 29.39
C GLN A 395 37.94 -15.23 28.78
N LYS A 396 37.29 -14.20 28.24
CA LYS A 396 36.04 -14.32 27.49
C LYS A 396 36.33 -14.84 26.09
N LYS A 397 35.79 -16.00 25.74
CA LYS A 397 35.95 -16.64 24.43
C LYS A 397 34.58 -16.96 23.81
N PRO A 398 34.45 -17.04 22.48
CA PRO A 398 33.24 -17.57 21.85
C PRO A 398 32.90 -18.96 22.41
N LEU A 399 31.63 -19.16 22.72
CA LEU A 399 31.09 -20.46 23.08
C LEU A 399 31.13 -21.36 21.84
N ILE A 400 31.80 -22.50 21.95
CA ILE A 400 31.78 -23.58 20.96
C ILE A 400 30.95 -24.69 21.62
N ASP A 401 29.79 -24.99 21.04
CA ASP A 401 28.93 -26.12 21.47
C ASP A 401 29.41 -27.44 20.85
#